data_AF-A0A328EP25-F1
#
_entry.id   AF-A0A328EP25-F1
#
_cell.length_a   1.000
_cell.length_b   1.000
_cell.length_c   1.000
_cell.angle_alpha   90.00
_cell.angle_beta   90.00
_cell.angle_gamma   90.00
#
_symmetry.space_group_name_H-M   'P 1'
#
loop_
_entity.id
_entity.type
_entity.pdbx_description
1 polymer ?
#
loop_
_entity_poly.entity_id
_entity_poly.type
_entity_poly.pdbx_seq_one_letter_code
_entity_poly.pdbx_strand_id
1 'polypeptide(L)'
;MVDNGTVYVGCFDRNMYALDLTDGSQKWVFASPNWFWASPVIADGKVFAPNLDGNTYILDALTGTQLKVINMTDGVASSPALLGDNVIVATKTGKIFSINIYSLEMKAVTDLALKVIATVTVSGEVVYIHTQEKETVYAINPESRTIIWTFVVS
;
A
#
# COMPACT_ATOMS: atom_id res chain seq x y z
N MET A 1 -0.61 10.00 5.33
CA MET A 1 0.36 9.45 6.31
C MET A 1 1.21 10.59 6.84
N VAL A 2 1.75 10.51 8.06
CA VAL A 2 2.61 11.53 8.66
C VAL A 2 3.87 10.86 9.20
N ASP A 3 5.04 11.39 8.87
CA ASP A 3 6.32 10.95 9.42
C ASP A 3 7.30 12.13 9.48
N ASN A 4 8.13 12.20 10.53
CA ASN A 4 9.21 13.19 10.69
C ASN A 4 8.82 14.64 10.29
N GLY A 5 7.67 15.13 10.77
CA GLY A 5 7.20 16.49 10.48
C GLY A 5 6.75 16.71 9.04
N THR A 6 6.41 15.66 8.31
CA THR A 6 5.94 15.72 6.92
C THR A 6 4.63 14.95 6.76
N VAL A 7 3.65 15.55 6.08
CA VAL A 7 2.40 14.91 5.67
C VAL A 7 2.52 14.44 4.23
N TYR A 8 2.25 13.15 4.00
CA TYR A 8 2.26 12.52 2.69
C TYR A 8 0.83 12.20 2.24
N VAL A 9 0.44 12.71 1.06
CA VAL A 9 -0.93 12.66 0.55
C VAL A 9 -0.96 12.28 -0.92
N GLY A 10 -1.64 11.18 -1.24
CA GLY A 10 -1.99 10.82 -2.61
C GLY A 10 -3.24 11.55 -3.07
N CYS A 11 -3.30 11.96 -4.33
CA CYS A 11 -4.40 12.72 -4.89
C CYS A 11 -4.88 12.18 -6.25
N PHE A 12 -6.14 12.48 -6.58
CA PHE A 12 -6.78 12.15 -7.85
C PHE A 12 -6.35 13.07 -9.01
N ASP A 13 -5.56 14.11 -8.74
CA ASP A 13 -4.89 14.88 -9.79
C ASP A 13 -3.64 14.16 -10.37
N ARG A 14 -3.39 12.92 -9.91
CA ARG A 14 -2.28 12.04 -10.26
C ARG A 14 -0.95 12.37 -9.57
N ASN A 15 -0.98 13.17 -8.51
CA ASN A 15 0.19 13.54 -7.74
C ASN A 15 0.22 12.89 -6.34
N MET A 16 1.44 12.61 -5.87
CA MET A 16 1.76 12.34 -4.48
C MET A 16 2.49 13.57 -3.94
N TYR A 17 1.99 14.11 -2.83
CA TYR A 17 2.52 15.31 -2.19
C TYR A 17 3.22 14.97 -0.89
N ALA A 18 4.30 15.68 -0.60
CA ALA A 18 4.80 15.86 0.75
C ALA A 18 4.69 17.32 1.15
N LEU A 19 4.06 17.56 2.29
CA LEU A 19 3.82 18.88 2.85
C LEU A 19 4.47 18.97 4.23
N ASP A 20 4.97 20.15 4.60
CA ASP A 20 5.40 20.39 5.97
C ASP A 20 4.21 20.28 6.94
N LEU A 21 4.41 19.56 8.05
CA LEU A 21 3.35 19.33 9.03
C LEU A 21 2.94 20.61 9.78
N THR A 22 3.84 21.59 9.88
CA THR A 22 3.61 22.80 10.69
C THR A 22 2.85 23.88 9.94
N ASP A 23 3.18 24.09 8.65
CA ASP A 23 2.62 25.19 7.86
C ASP A 23 1.94 24.76 6.55
N GLY A 24 2.00 23.47 6.20
CA GLY A 24 1.39 22.92 4.98
C GLY A 24 2.13 23.28 3.69
N SER A 25 3.32 23.90 3.77
CA SER A 25 4.13 24.23 2.59
C SER A 25 4.56 22.96 1.85
N GLN A 26 4.58 23.02 0.52
CA GLN A 26 4.99 21.88 -0.29
C GLN A 26 6.50 21.63 -0.17
N LYS A 27 6.87 20.45 0.34
CA LYS A 27 8.26 19.95 0.34
C LYS A 27 8.62 19.36 -1.03
N TRP A 28 7.78 18.48 -1.54
CA TRP A 28 7.95 17.91 -2.88
C TRP A 28 6.61 17.42 -3.47
N VAL A 29 6.62 17.20 -4.78
CA VAL A 29 5.51 16.60 -5.53
C VAL A 29 6.06 15.55 -6.51
N PHE A 30 5.38 14.41 -6.60
CA PHE A 30 5.68 13.35 -7.56
C PHE A 30 4.45 13.09 -8.44
N ALA A 31 4.61 13.23 -9.75
CA ALA A 31 3.54 13.01 -10.73
C ALA A 31 3.57 11.57 -11.27
N SER A 32 2.39 11.02 -11.53
CA SER A 32 2.22 9.68 -12.11
C SER A 32 1.17 9.66 -13.23
N PRO A 33 1.06 8.57 -14.00
CA PRO A 33 0.07 8.45 -15.08
C PRO A 33 -1.38 8.33 -14.60
N ASN A 34 -1.62 7.94 -13.34
CA ASN A 34 -2.97 7.70 -12.80
C ASN A 34 -3.07 8.08 -11.31
N TRP A 35 -4.22 7.86 -10.70
CA TRP A 35 -4.55 8.35 -9.36
C TRP A 35 -3.82 7.63 -8.24
N PHE A 36 -3.35 8.40 -7.25
CA PHE A 36 -2.97 7.88 -5.95
C PHE A 36 -4.21 7.86 -5.05
N TRP A 37 -4.99 6.78 -5.13
CA TRP A 37 -6.23 6.64 -4.38
C TRP A 37 -6.03 6.33 -2.90
N ALA A 38 -5.06 5.46 -2.62
CA ALA A 38 -4.84 4.95 -1.28
C ALA A 38 -3.78 5.76 -0.53
N SER A 39 -3.82 5.70 0.80
CA SER A 39 -2.77 6.31 1.63
C SER A 39 -1.46 5.54 1.46
N PRO A 40 -0.29 6.21 1.38
CA PRO A 40 0.99 5.52 1.33
C PRO A 40 1.40 4.98 2.71
N VAL A 41 2.41 4.10 2.72
CA VAL A 41 3.16 3.72 3.93
C VAL A 41 4.55 4.31 3.87
N ILE A 42 5.08 4.78 5.01
CA ILE A 42 6.47 5.20 5.15
C ILE A 42 7.21 4.16 5.97
N ALA A 43 8.33 3.68 5.44
CA ALA A 43 9.23 2.76 6.13
C ALA A 43 10.67 2.96 5.64
N ASP A 44 11.62 2.98 6.56
CA ASP A 44 13.06 3.09 6.26
C ASP A 44 13.39 4.26 5.29
N GLY A 45 12.81 5.43 5.56
CA GLY A 45 13.01 6.63 4.75
C GLY A 45 12.39 6.58 3.34
N LYS A 46 11.50 5.63 3.08
CA LYS A 46 10.85 5.43 1.76
C LYS A 46 9.34 5.56 1.86
N VAL A 47 8.73 6.17 0.86
CA VAL A 47 7.27 6.21 0.66
C VAL A 47 6.89 5.10 -0.30
N PHE A 48 6.06 4.18 0.16
CA PHE A 48 5.43 3.13 -0.66
C PHE A 48 4.07 3.66 -1.10
N ALA A 49 4.01 4.18 -2.32
CA ALA A 49 2.87 4.90 -2.89
C ALA A 49 2.10 4.02 -3.91
N PRO A 50 1.00 3.37 -3.50
CA PRO A 50 0.16 2.58 -4.40
C PRO A 50 -0.59 3.47 -5.40
N ASN A 51 -0.70 3.02 -6.65
CA ASN A 51 -1.35 3.77 -7.71
C ASN A 51 -2.33 2.90 -8.51
N LEU A 52 -3.36 3.55 -9.07
CA LEU A 52 -4.38 2.89 -9.88
C LEU A 52 -3.91 2.50 -11.29
N ASP A 53 -2.72 2.90 -11.72
CA ASP A 53 -2.09 2.43 -12.96
C ASP A 53 -1.56 0.99 -12.88
N GLY A 54 -1.62 0.38 -11.70
CA GLY A 54 -1.13 -0.97 -11.45
C GLY A 54 0.28 -1.04 -10.91
N ASN A 55 0.88 0.11 -10.54
CA ASN A 55 2.19 0.18 -9.91
C ASN A 55 2.10 0.58 -8.44
N THR A 56 3.13 0.19 -7.69
CA THR A 56 3.49 0.85 -6.44
C THR A 56 4.83 1.55 -6.65
N TYR A 57 4.82 2.86 -6.45
CA TYR A 57 6.00 3.72 -6.56
C TYR A 57 6.72 3.76 -5.22
N ILE A 58 8.03 3.52 -5.23
CA ILE A 58 8.88 3.67 -4.06
C ILE A 58 9.64 4.97 -4.22
N LEU A 59 9.35 5.93 -3.35
CA LEU A 59 9.95 7.27 -3.39
C LEU A 59 10.85 7.48 -2.17
N ASP A 60 11.91 8.25 -2.32
CA ASP A 60 12.67 8.77 -1.20
C ASP A 60 11.79 9.76 -0.41
N ALA A 61 11.65 9.56 0.90
CA ALA A 61 10.70 10.31 1.72
C ALA A 61 11.09 11.78 1.91
N LEU A 62 12.39 12.09 1.80
CA LEU A 62 12.91 13.45 1.95
C LEU A 62 12.76 14.26 0.66
N THR A 63 13.04 13.64 -0.50
CA THR A 63 13.18 14.35 -1.78
C THR A 63 12.03 14.10 -2.75
N GLY A 64 11.23 13.05 -2.55
CA GLY A 64 10.22 12.60 -3.51
C GLY A 64 10.80 11.90 -4.73
N THR A 65 12.13 11.68 -4.77
CA THR A 65 12.80 11.02 -5.90
C THR A 65 12.33 9.57 -6.02
N GLN A 66 11.99 9.13 -7.22
CA GLN A 66 11.62 7.73 -7.46
C GLN A 66 12.84 6.82 -7.32
N LEU A 67 12.80 5.92 -6.35
CA LEU A 67 13.81 4.89 -6.11
C LEU A 67 13.52 3.62 -6.92
N LYS A 68 12.24 3.23 -7.01
CA LYS A 68 11.81 2.03 -7.74
C LYS A 68 10.33 2.11 -8.14
N VAL A 69 9.97 1.37 -9.19
CA VAL A 69 8.57 1.08 -9.54
C VAL A 69 8.39 -0.43 -9.51
N ILE A 70 7.34 -0.88 -8.82
CA ILE A 70 6.98 -2.30 -8.75
C ILE A 70 5.62 -2.48 -9.40
N ASN A 71 5.57 -3.28 -10.47
CA ASN A 71 4.34 -3.63 -11.17
C ASN A 71 3.56 -4.67 -10.35
N MET A 72 2.35 -4.30 -9.93
CA MET A 72 1.43 -5.12 -9.14
C MET A 72 0.40 -5.86 -10.00
N THR A 73 0.49 -5.74 -11.32
CA THR A 73 -0.36 -6.37 -12.36
C THR A 73 -1.79 -5.87 -12.44
N ASP A 74 -2.26 -5.10 -11.45
CA ASP A 74 -3.59 -4.52 -11.38
C ASP A 74 -3.57 -3.29 -10.47
N GLY A 75 -4.52 -2.37 -10.67
CA GLY A 75 -4.59 -1.11 -9.93
C GLY A 75 -4.66 -1.34 -8.42
N VAL A 76 -3.97 -0.49 -7.66
CA VAL A 76 -3.88 -0.60 -6.20
C VAL A 76 -4.69 0.51 -5.55
N ALA A 77 -5.87 0.16 -5.04
CA ALA A 77 -6.80 1.09 -4.39
C ALA A 77 -6.86 0.93 -2.86
N SER A 78 -6.25 -0.12 -2.33
CA SER A 78 -6.18 -0.41 -0.91
C SER A 78 -4.94 0.25 -0.29
N SER A 79 -5.09 0.84 0.90
CA SER A 79 -3.93 1.35 1.64
C SER A 79 -3.10 0.17 2.15
N PRO A 80 -1.79 0.12 1.82
CA PRO A 80 -0.91 -0.92 2.29
C PRO A 80 -0.63 -0.79 3.78
N ALA A 81 -0.01 -1.81 4.36
CA ALA A 81 0.34 -1.85 5.78
C ALA A 81 1.76 -2.37 5.99
N LEU A 82 2.47 -1.82 6.98
CA LEU A 82 3.78 -2.31 7.39
C LEU A 82 3.62 -3.51 8.34
N LEU A 83 4.32 -4.60 8.03
CA LEU A 83 4.38 -5.84 8.81
C LEU A 83 5.84 -6.27 8.93
N GLY A 84 6.46 -5.95 10.07
CA GLY A 84 7.91 -6.13 10.25
C GLY A 84 8.68 -5.40 9.16
N ASP A 85 9.57 -6.12 8.46
CA ASP A 85 10.37 -5.58 7.36
C ASP A 85 9.66 -5.63 5.99
N ASN A 86 8.34 -5.76 5.97
CA ASN A 86 7.56 -5.90 4.74
C ASN A 86 6.39 -4.94 4.66
N VAL A 87 6.13 -4.40 3.48
CA VAL A 87 4.89 -3.70 3.17
C VAL A 87 3.94 -4.66 2.44
N ILE A 88 2.76 -4.86 3.02
CA ILE A 88 1.70 -5.68 2.45
C ILE A 88 0.82 -4.82 1.55
N VAL A 89 0.67 -5.24 0.29
CA VAL A 89 -0.08 -4.54 -0.75
C VAL A 89 -1.17 -5.45 -1.29
N ALA A 90 -2.39 -4.94 -1.41
CA ALA A 90 -3.52 -5.64 -2.01
C ALA A 90 -3.99 -4.92 -3.28
N THR A 91 -4.02 -5.62 -4.41
CA THR A 91 -4.56 -5.07 -5.65
C THR A 91 -6.08 -5.07 -5.64
N LYS A 92 -6.70 -4.29 -6.55
CA LYS A 92 -8.16 -4.27 -6.73
C LYS A 92 -8.75 -5.64 -7.03
N THR A 93 -8.00 -6.54 -7.64
CA THR A 93 -8.44 -7.90 -7.97
C THR A 93 -8.10 -8.94 -6.90
N GLY A 94 -7.58 -8.51 -5.75
CA GLY A 94 -7.39 -9.39 -4.59
C GLY A 94 -6.07 -10.15 -4.59
N LYS A 95 -5.12 -9.77 -5.44
CA LYS A 95 -3.74 -10.27 -5.36
C LYS A 95 -3.03 -9.57 -4.21
N ILE A 96 -2.44 -10.36 -3.33
CA ILE A 96 -1.76 -9.87 -2.13
C ILE A 96 -0.26 -10.10 -2.29
N PHE A 97 0.51 -9.05 -2.06
CA PHE A 97 1.96 -9.05 -2.18
C PHE A 97 2.62 -8.56 -0.90
N SER A 98 3.85 -9.02 -0.68
CA SER A 98 4.75 -8.55 0.36
C SER A 98 5.97 -7.94 -0.31
N ILE A 99 6.32 -6.70 0.03
CA ILE A 99 7.51 -6.02 -0.47
C ILE A 99 8.49 -5.83 0.69
N ASN A 100 9.68 -6.40 0.60
CA ASN A 100 10.70 -6.17 1.62
C ASN A 100 11.21 -4.71 1.56
N ILE A 101 11.28 -4.02 2.70
CA ILE A 101 11.58 -2.58 2.73
C ILE A 101 13.03 -2.23 2.43
N TYR A 102 13.95 -3.19 2.58
CA TYR A 102 15.38 -3.00 2.31
C TYR A 102 15.75 -3.42 0.90
N SER A 103 15.41 -4.66 0.50
CA SER A 103 15.74 -5.18 -0.84
C SER A 103 14.82 -4.67 -1.94
N LEU A 104 13.63 -4.16 -1.56
CA LEU A 104 12.54 -3.80 -2.47
C LEU A 104 12.12 -4.97 -3.37
N GLU A 105 12.37 -6.21 -2.95
CA GLU A 105 11.88 -7.39 -3.63
C GLU A 105 10.43 -7.66 -3.24
N MET A 106 9.62 -7.97 -4.24
CA MET A 106 8.22 -8.29 -4.08
C MET A 106 8.03 -9.82 -4.15
N LYS A 107 7.17 -10.33 -3.27
CA LYS A 107 6.74 -11.74 -3.23
C LYS A 107 5.22 -11.80 -3.25
N ALA A 108 4.67 -12.69 -4.07
CA ALA A 108 3.25 -13.02 -4.01
C ALA A 108 2.95 -13.80 -2.72
N VAL A 109 1.91 -13.37 -2.02
CA VAL A 109 1.40 -14.01 -0.79
C VAL A 109 0.24 -14.93 -1.14
N THR A 110 -0.86 -14.37 -1.66
CA THR A 110 -2.05 -15.13 -2.05
C THR A 110 -2.84 -14.37 -3.11
N ASP A 111 -3.79 -15.06 -3.76
CA ASP A 111 -4.73 -14.47 -4.71
C ASP A 111 -6.15 -14.84 -4.26
N LEU A 112 -6.89 -13.84 -3.77
CA LEU A 112 -8.29 -14.02 -3.36
C LEU A 112 -9.23 -14.04 -4.56
N ALA A 113 -8.79 -13.55 -5.74
CA ALA A 113 -9.60 -13.36 -6.94
C ALA A 113 -10.92 -12.62 -6.65
N LEU A 114 -10.85 -11.61 -5.78
CA LEU A 114 -12.00 -10.85 -5.28
C LEU A 114 -11.65 -9.39 -5.19
N LYS A 115 -12.66 -8.54 -5.35
CA LYS A 115 -12.49 -7.10 -5.24
C LYS A 115 -11.99 -6.70 -3.84
N VAL A 116 -10.89 -5.96 -3.79
CA VAL A 116 -10.32 -5.37 -2.57
C VAL A 116 -10.07 -3.88 -2.76
N ILE A 117 -10.81 -3.06 -2.01
CA ILE A 117 -10.60 -1.61 -1.90
C ILE A 117 -10.28 -1.22 -0.46
N ALA A 118 -10.84 -1.94 0.52
CA ALA A 118 -10.61 -1.66 1.92
C ALA A 118 -9.13 -1.71 2.29
N THR A 119 -8.71 -0.83 3.21
CA THR A 119 -7.38 -0.82 3.82
C THR A 119 -6.99 -2.19 4.35
N VAL A 120 -5.74 -2.59 4.08
CA VAL A 120 -5.12 -3.76 4.72
C VAL A 120 -4.83 -3.42 6.18
N THR A 121 -5.22 -4.29 7.11
CA THR A 121 -4.91 -4.14 8.54
C THR A 121 -3.99 -5.26 8.98
N VAL A 122 -3.06 -4.99 9.92
CA VAL A 122 -2.12 -5.99 10.43
C VAL A 122 -2.13 -6.03 11.95
N SER A 123 -1.94 -7.21 12.54
CA SER A 123 -1.70 -7.38 13.98
C SER A 123 -0.89 -8.65 14.21
N GLY A 124 0.21 -8.54 14.95
CA GLY A 124 1.18 -9.62 15.07
C GLY A 124 1.69 -10.02 13.69
N GLU A 125 1.55 -11.29 13.33
CA GLU A 125 1.93 -11.85 12.02
C GLU A 125 0.74 -11.98 11.05
N VAL A 126 -0.43 -11.46 11.42
CA VAL A 126 -1.68 -11.67 10.67
C VAL A 126 -2.08 -10.42 9.90
N VAL A 127 -2.46 -10.63 8.64
CA VAL A 127 -3.02 -9.63 7.74
C VAL A 127 -4.53 -9.83 7.66
N TYR A 128 -5.29 -8.76 7.80
CA TYR A 128 -6.75 -8.74 7.69
C TYR A 128 -7.17 -7.95 6.45
N ILE A 129 -7.98 -8.57 5.60
CA ILE A 129 -8.43 -7.98 4.32
C ILE A 129 -9.93 -8.16 4.19
N HIS A 130 -10.64 -7.07 3.88
CA HIS A 130 -12.06 -7.09 3.58
C HIS A 130 -12.32 -7.02 2.07
N THR A 131 -13.08 -7.98 1.55
CA THR A 131 -13.50 -8.03 0.13
C THR A 131 -14.93 -7.51 -0.05
N GLN A 132 -15.20 -6.80 -1.15
CA GLN A 132 -16.50 -6.13 -1.34
C GLN A 132 -17.58 -7.02 -1.99
N GLU A 133 -17.21 -8.05 -2.75
CA GLU A 133 -18.20 -8.86 -3.49
C GLU A 133 -18.79 -10.00 -2.68
N LYS A 134 -18.06 -10.49 -1.68
CA LYS A 134 -18.52 -11.53 -0.75
C LYS A 134 -18.68 -11.01 0.68
N GLU A 135 -18.37 -9.73 0.89
CA GLU A 135 -18.42 -9.05 2.18
C GLU A 135 -17.67 -9.83 3.27
N THR A 136 -16.50 -10.39 2.91
CA THR A 136 -15.76 -11.30 3.77
C THR A 136 -14.48 -10.63 4.28
N VAL A 137 -14.23 -10.75 5.58
CA VAL A 137 -12.93 -10.49 6.21
C VAL A 137 -12.11 -11.78 6.19
N TYR A 138 -10.90 -11.69 5.65
CA TYR A 138 -9.92 -12.77 5.61
C TYR A 138 -8.80 -12.46 6.59
N ALA A 139 -8.47 -13.41 7.47
CA ALA A 139 -7.22 -13.40 8.22
C ALA A 139 -6.20 -14.29 7.51
N ILE A 140 -5.05 -13.75 7.14
CA ILE A 140 -4.03 -14.40 6.33
C ILE A 140 -2.70 -14.32 7.08
N ASN A 141 -1.98 -15.44 7.17
CA ASN A 141 -0.57 -15.42 7.53
C ASN A 141 0.25 -15.29 6.23
N PRO A 142 1.00 -14.18 6.03
CA PRO A 142 1.70 -13.94 4.79
C PRO A 142 3.00 -14.75 4.65
N GLU A 143 3.57 -15.23 5.75
CA GLU A 143 4.76 -16.09 5.73
C GLU A 143 4.41 -17.50 5.27
N SER A 144 3.41 -18.12 5.91
CA SER A 144 2.91 -19.45 5.51
C SER A 144 2.03 -19.39 4.27
N ARG A 145 1.58 -18.20 3.85
CA ARG A 145 0.69 -17.94 2.71
C ARG A 145 -0.67 -18.63 2.82
N THR A 146 -1.15 -18.81 4.04
CA THR A 146 -2.42 -19.50 4.33
C THR A 146 -3.48 -18.55 4.86
N ILE A 147 -4.73 -18.79 4.47
CA ILE A 147 -5.89 -18.20 5.14
C ILE A 147 -6.05 -18.94 6.48
N ILE A 148 -6.05 -18.19 7.57
CA ILE A 148 -6.24 -18.69 8.94
C ILE A 148 -7.73 -18.90 9.21
N TRP A 149 -8.54 -17.88 8.90
CA TRP A 149 -9.99 -17.93 9.03
C TRP A 149 -10.66 -16.88 8.13
N THR A 150 -11.96 -17.01 7.95
CA THR A 150 -12.82 -16.03 7.28
C THR A 150 -14.03 -15.66 8.15
N PHE A 151 -14.54 -14.45 7.96
CA PHE A 151 -15.76 -13.97 8.61
C PHE A 151 -16.60 -13.22 7.58
N VAL A 152 -17.85 -13.65 7.36
CA VAL A 152 -18.79 -12.97 6.46
C VAL A 152 -19.50 -11.88 7.24
N VAL A 153 -19.41 -10.64 6.74
CA VAL A 153 -20.13 -9.47 7.25
C VAL A 153 -21.54 -9.54 6.67
N SER A 154 -22.55 -9.61 7.53
CA SER A 154 -23.98 -9.66 7.17
C SER A 154 -24.64 -8.30 7.18
#